data_AF-A0A7X7R4K5-F1
#
_entry.id   AF-A0A7X7R4K5-F1
#
_cell.length_a   1.000
_cell.length_b   1.000
_cell.length_c   1.000
_cell.angle_alpha   90.00
_cell.angle_beta   90.00
_cell.angle_gamma   90.00
#
_symmetry.space_group_name_H-M   'P 1'
#
loop_
_entity.id
_entity.type
_entity.pdbx_description
1 polymer ?
#
loop_
_entity_poly.entity_id
_entity_poly.type
_entity_poly.pdbx_seq_one_letter_code
_entity_poly.pdbx_strand_id
1 'polypeptide(L)'
;MYTLPPEGAGKTGIIEQHHLLPQQFKNQFQKAGLDIEKYKIPLDKADHRLKPDGLHTGSNNWYKQWSNFFGQYPNATKPEILNQLDKMQKAAGLK
;
A
#
# COMPACT_ATOMS: atom_id res chain seq x y z
N MET A 1 -6.64 18.94 -27.86
CA MET A 1 -5.28 18.36 -27.76
C MET A 1 -4.88 18.41 -26.29
N TYR A 2 -4.98 17.31 -25.55
CA TYR A 2 -4.45 17.26 -24.18
C TYR A 2 -3.17 16.42 -24.20
N THR A 3 -2.06 17.08 -23.89
CA THR A 3 -0.74 16.47 -23.73
C THR A 3 -0.69 15.65 -22.44
N LEU A 4 -0.23 14.41 -22.54
CA LEU A 4 -0.02 13.52 -21.40
C LEU A 4 1.23 13.94 -20.61
N PRO A 5 1.23 13.85 -19.27
CA PRO A 5 2.44 14.03 -18.47
C PRO A 5 3.32 12.78 -18.53
N PRO A 6 4.66 12.92 -18.41
CA PRO A 6 5.58 11.79 -18.50
C PRO A 6 5.68 11.00 -17.19
N GLU A 7 5.72 9.68 -17.36
CA GLU A 7 6.36 8.63 -16.55
C GLU A 7 6.09 8.57 -15.02
N GLY A 8 4.82 8.30 -14.71
CA GLY A 8 4.40 7.18 -13.84
C GLY A 8 3.26 6.48 -14.56
N ALA A 9 2.99 5.19 -14.31
CA ALA A 9 1.88 4.45 -14.95
C ALA A 9 0.66 5.37 -15.12
N GLY A 10 0.31 5.71 -16.37
CA GLY A 10 -0.39 6.96 -16.69
C GLY A 10 -1.62 7.23 -15.82
N LYS A 11 -1.74 8.45 -15.28
CA LYS A 11 -2.90 8.86 -14.47
C LYS A 11 -4.20 8.58 -15.24
N THR A 12 -5.03 7.72 -14.69
CA THR A 12 -6.32 7.38 -15.29
C THR A 12 -7.42 8.38 -14.95
N GLY A 13 -7.22 9.16 -13.88
CA GLY A 13 -8.24 10.04 -13.30
C GLY A 13 -9.29 9.30 -12.46
N ILE A 14 -9.23 7.96 -12.39
CA ILE A 14 -10.14 7.15 -11.60
C ILE A 14 -9.51 6.96 -10.22
N ILE A 15 -10.12 7.53 -9.20
CA ILE A 15 -9.66 7.41 -7.81
C ILE A 15 -10.30 6.21 -7.13
N GLU A 16 -9.47 5.33 -6.59
CA GLU A 16 -9.85 4.15 -5.81
C GLU A 16 -9.37 4.32 -4.35
N GLN A 17 -10.03 3.64 -3.41
CA GLN A 17 -9.58 3.59 -2.02
C GLN A 17 -8.62 2.42 -1.82
N HIS A 18 -7.37 2.72 -1.49
CA HIS A 18 -6.36 1.72 -1.19
C HIS A 18 -6.23 1.51 0.32
N HIS A 19 -6.29 0.26 0.77
CA HIS A 19 -6.02 -0.10 2.16
C HIS A 19 -4.51 -0.23 2.39
N LEU A 20 -3.93 0.73 3.10
CA LEU A 20 -2.53 0.70 3.51
C LEU A 20 -2.22 -0.48 4.41
N LEU A 21 -3.20 -0.90 5.23
CA LEU A 21 -3.20 -2.12 6.03
C LEU A 21 -4.17 -3.14 5.38
N PRO A 22 -3.69 -4.11 4.58
CA PRO A 22 -4.55 -4.97 3.77
C PRO A 22 -5.44 -5.91 4.58
N GLN A 23 -6.66 -6.14 4.09
CA GLN A 23 -7.67 -7.02 4.70
C GLN A 23 -7.13 -8.43 5.02
N GLN A 24 -6.23 -8.96 4.19
CA GLN A 24 -5.63 -10.29 4.34
C GLN A 24 -4.87 -10.47 5.67
N PHE A 25 -4.36 -9.38 6.26
CA PHE A 25 -3.64 -9.39 7.53
C PHE A 25 -4.43 -8.71 8.66
N LYS A 26 -5.74 -8.54 8.49
CA LYS A 26 -6.64 -7.85 9.43
C LYS A 26 -6.47 -8.37 10.86
N ASN A 27 -6.36 -9.67 11.04
CA ASN A 27 -6.22 -10.27 12.37
C ASN A 27 -4.93 -9.83 13.08
N GLN A 28 -3.80 -9.76 12.36
CA GLN A 28 -2.53 -9.31 12.90
C GLN A 28 -2.61 -7.82 13.29
N PHE A 29 -3.20 -6.99 12.43
CA PHE A 29 -3.40 -5.57 12.72
C PHE A 29 -4.32 -5.34 13.93
N GLN A 30 -5.44 -6.06 14.00
CA GLN A 30 -6.40 -5.96 15.09
C GLN A 30 -5.82 -6.40 16.43
N LYS A 31 -5.00 -7.47 16.45
CA LYS A 31 -4.26 -7.90 17.64
C LYS A 31 -3.31 -6.82 18.16
N ALA A 32 -2.74 -6.01 17.26
CA ALA A 32 -1.93 -4.85 17.61
C ALA A 32 -2.77 -3.59 17.94
N GLY A 33 -4.11 -3.68 17.94
CA GLY A 33 -4.98 -2.53 18.21
C GLY A 33 -5.06 -1.52 17.05
N LEU A 34 -4.91 -1.99 15.82
CA LEU A 34 -5.07 -1.19 14.61
C LEU A 34 -6.40 -1.53 13.90
N ASP A 35 -7.17 -0.50 13.60
CA ASP A 35 -8.37 -0.58 12.79
C ASP A 35 -8.03 -0.23 11.34
N ILE A 36 -8.02 -1.23 10.45
CA ILE A 36 -7.61 -1.09 9.05
C ILE A 36 -8.47 -0.11 8.26
N GLU A 37 -9.72 0.11 8.65
CA GLU A 37 -10.62 1.04 7.97
C GLU A 37 -10.18 2.50 8.13
N LYS A 38 -9.34 2.79 9.13
CA LYS A 38 -8.72 4.10 9.36
C LYS A 38 -7.47 4.34 8.50
N TYR A 39 -7.00 3.30 7.81
CA TYR A 39 -5.77 3.32 7.01
C TYR A 39 -6.09 3.14 5.53
N LYS A 40 -6.96 4.01 5.02
CA LYS A 40 -7.29 4.11 3.59
C LYS A 40 -6.79 5.43 3.03
N ILE A 41 -6.30 5.41 1.80
CA ILE A 41 -5.97 6.61 1.04
C ILE A 41 -6.64 6.57 -0.33
N PRO A 42 -7.04 7.73 -0.88
CA PRO A 42 -7.36 7.85 -2.28
C PRO A 42 -6.09 7.67 -3.12
N LEU A 43 -6.17 6.87 -4.17
CA LEU A 43 -5.06 6.63 -5.10
C LEU A 43 -5.60 6.51 -6.53
N ASP A 44 -4.86 7.00 -7.52
CA ASP A 44 -5.23 6.76 -8.92
C ASP A 44 -5.18 5.25 -9.20
N LYS A 45 -6.13 4.76 -10.00
CA LYS A 45 -6.20 3.35 -10.39
C LYS A 45 -4.89 2.84 -10.98
N ALA A 46 -4.16 3.67 -11.72
CA ALA A 46 -2.85 3.28 -12.25
C ALA A 46 -1.85 3.00 -11.14
N ASP A 47 -1.67 3.97 -10.24
CA ASP A 47 -0.79 3.85 -9.07
C ASP A 47 -1.25 2.74 -8.10
N HIS A 48 -2.54 2.42 -8.08
CA HIS A 48 -3.09 1.38 -7.22
C HIS A 48 -2.74 -0.03 -7.71
N ARG A 49 -3.03 -0.35 -8.97
CA ARG A 49 -3.08 -1.76 -9.42
C ARG A 49 -2.89 -2.01 -10.91
N LEU A 50 -2.54 -1.01 -11.71
CA LEU A 50 -2.23 -1.25 -13.12
C LEU A 50 -0.74 -1.48 -13.31
N LYS A 51 -0.43 -2.37 -14.25
CA LYS A 51 0.95 -2.58 -14.71
C LYS A 51 1.48 -1.31 -15.41
N PRO A 52 2.81 -1.10 -15.42
CA PRO A 52 3.81 -1.93 -14.76
C PRO A 52 3.96 -1.64 -13.27
N ASP A 53 3.65 -0.43 -12.81
CA ASP A 53 4.21 0.08 -11.55
C ASP A 53 3.22 0.24 -10.38
N GLY A 54 1.94 -0.07 -10.57
CA GLY A 54 0.95 0.07 -9.50
C GLY A 54 1.31 -0.75 -8.25
N LEU A 55 0.92 -0.30 -7.06
CA LEU A 55 1.25 -0.91 -5.76
C LEU A 55 0.95 -2.42 -5.70
N HIS A 56 -0.09 -2.89 -6.39
CA HIS A 56 -0.45 -4.31 -6.46
C HIS A 56 0.16 -5.10 -7.63
N THR A 57 0.92 -4.46 -8.52
CA THR A 57 1.44 -5.08 -9.76
C THR A 57 2.91 -4.83 -10.03
N GLY A 58 3.51 -3.80 -9.43
CA GLY A 58 4.91 -3.44 -9.57
C GLY A 58 5.86 -4.34 -8.79
N SER A 59 7.15 -4.12 -9.02
CA SER A 59 8.25 -4.84 -8.35
C SER A 59 8.22 -4.65 -6.83
N ASN A 60 7.81 -3.45 -6.37
CA ASN A 60 7.62 -3.12 -4.96
C ASN A 60 6.22 -3.49 -4.45
N ASN A 61 5.77 -4.71 -4.72
CA ASN A 61 4.40 -5.15 -4.48
C ASN A 61 3.95 -5.03 -3.00
N TRP A 62 2.88 -4.29 -2.75
CA TRP A 62 2.37 -3.96 -1.40
C TRP A 62 2.01 -5.19 -0.58
N TYR A 63 1.34 -6.17 -1.18
CA TYR A 63 0.96 -7.42 -0.51
C TYR A 63 2.20 -8.24 -0.14
N LYS A 64 3.16 -8.37 -1.05
CA LYS A 64 4.39 -9.13 -0.82
C LYS A 64 5.20 -8.55 0.35
N GLN A 65 5.29 -7.23 0.44
CA GLN A 65 5.96 -6.55 1.55
C GLN A 65 5.31 -6.88 2.89
N TRP A 66 3.98 -6.81 3.00
CA TRP A 66 3.26 -7.20 4.22
C TRP A 66 3.39 -8.70 4.54
N SER A 67 3.29 -9.56 3.53
CA SER A 67 3.46 -11.01 3.70
C SER A 67 4.85 -11.34 4.26
N ASN A 68 5.90 -10.70 3.74
CA ASN A 68 7.26 -10.90 4.22
C ASN A 68 7.43 -10.40 5.66
N PHE A 69 6.89 -9.22 5.96
CA PHE A 69 6.95 -8.64 7.30
C PHE A 69 6.28 -9.55 8.34
N PHE A 70 5.05 -9.99 8.12
CA PHE A 70 4.36 -10.88 9.06
C PHE A 70 4.91 -12.32 9.08
N GLY A 71 5.61 -12.74 8.02
CA GLY A 71 6.37 -13.99 8.04
C GLY A 71 7.55 -13.94 9.02
N GLN A 72 8.18 -12.77 9.20
CA GLN A 72 9.29 -12.57 10.12
C GLN A 72 8.82 -12.16 11.53
N TYR A 73 7.77 -11.35 11.61
CA TYR A 73 7.25 -10.75 12.83
C TYR A 73 5.75 -11.06 13.00
N PRO A 74 5.37 -12.33 13.26
CA PRO A 74 3.97 -12.75 13.31
C PRO A 74 3.15 -12.07 14.42
N ASN A 75 3.82 -11.56 15.46
CA ASN A 75 3.23 -10.87 16.60
C ASN A 75 3.70 -9.41 16.70
N ALA A 76 4.03 -8.78 15.57
CA ALA A 76 4.49 -7.39 15.53
C ALA A 76 3.56 -6.46 16.33
N THR A 77 4.17 -5.59 17.12
CA THR A 77 3.51 -4.56 17.90
C THR A 77 3.01 -3.43 17.00
N LYS A 78 2.12 -2.59 17.54
CA LYS A 78 1.62 -1.40 16.82
C LYS A 78 2.74 -0.49 16.31
N PRO A 79 3.76 -0.10 17.12
CA PRO A 79 4.85 0.72 16.62
C PRO A 79 5.64 0.07 15.48
N GLU A 80 5.89 -1.24 15.53
CA GLU A 80 6.61 -1.97 14.48
C GLU A 80 5.83 -1.99 13.16
N ILE A 81 4.52 -2.23 13.23
CA ILE A 81 3.62 -2.20 12.07
C ILE A 81 3.61 -0.78 11.46
N LEU A 82 3.49 0.25 12.28
CA LEU A 82 3.46 1.64 11.79
C LEU A 82 4.80 2.06 11.19
N ASN A 83 5.92 1.60 11.76
CA ASN A 83 7.26 1.80 11.19
C ASN A 83 7.42 1.08 9.85
N GLN A 84 6.90 -0.15 9.73
CA GLN A 84 6.89 -0.86 8.45
C GLN A 84 6.04 -0.13 7.41
N LEU A 85 4.84 0.32 7.78
CA LEU A 85 3.98 1.10 6.91
C LEU A 85 4.68 2.37 6.42
N ASP A 86 5.33 3.11 7.31
CA ASP A 86 6.09 4.32 6.95
C ASP A 86 7.18 4.05 5.89
N LYS A 87 7.96 2.97 6.07
CA LYS A 87 8.96 2.53 5.09
C LYS A 87 8.35 2.22 3.73
N MET A 88 7.23 1.49 3.73
CA MET A 88 6.53 1.12 2.48
C MET A 88 5.98 2.35 1.77
N GLN A 89 5.40 3.31 2.50
CA GLN A 89 4.89 4.56 1.94
C GLN A 89 6.00 5.39 1.30
N LYS A 90 7.15 5.53 1.97
CA LYS A 90 8.32 6.24 1.42
C LYS A 90 8.87 5.57 0.17
N ALA A 91 9.02 4.24 0.19
CA ALA A 91 9.49 3.47 -0.97
C ALA A 91 8.54 3.54 -2.17
N ALA A 92 7.27 3.86 -1.93
CA ALA A 92 6.25 4.06 -2.96
C ALA A 92 6.02 5.53 -3.34
N GLY A 93 6.75 6.49 -2.74
CA GLY A 93 6.57 7.92 -3.01
C GLY A 93 5.23 8.49 -2.51
N LEU A 94 4.59 7.86 -1.52
CA LEU A 94 3.31 8.31 -0.94
C LEU A 94 3.47 9.34 0.18
N LYS A 95 4.69 9.54 0.69
CA LYS A 95 5.07 10.48 1.75
C LYS A 95 6.52 10.93 1.59
#